data_AF-A0A8G2EWI9-F1
#
_entry.id   AF-A0A8G2EWI9-F1
#
_cell.length_a   1.000
_cell.length_b   1.000
_cell.length_c   1.000
_cell.angle_alpha   90.00
_cell.angle_beta   90.00
_cell.angle_gamma   90.00
#
_symmetry.space_group_name_H-M   'P 1'
#
loop_
_entity.id
_entity.type
_entity.pdbx_description
1 polymer ?
#
loop_
_entity_poly.entity_id
_entity_poly.type
_entity_poly.pdbx_seq_one_letter_code
_entity_poly.pdbx_strand_id
1 'polypeptide(L)'
;MTSRLYSQADGEEPRGIEARFLEHIEREGLREFGVVPSLTNDRQRLKELHGGSPGFPGWLPTAEGGAAGFWVDWRDDSGRTRATGGALLYSTAPADLCEFVNDAHGMDAAGHEIRLEGDAAREAARIRGPVVFSGNLAVFDPADRGKDGSGLSKWLLPITPLMNKALANGLWGEPAAYVTILRDVQVDHLQPHYRLPTLAAGVRWQVPGQQDPVLGHLGVQSPDHLRQALTAALC
;
A
#
# COMPACT_ATOMS: atom_id res chain seq x y z
N MET A 1 17.99 -14.11 -9.55
CA MET A 1 18.67 -13.93 -8.24
C MET A 1 17.54 -13.68 -7.29
N THR A 2 17.31 -14.53 -6.28
CA THR A 2 16.15 -14.43 -5.39
C THR A 2 16.02 -13.01 -4.79
N SER A 3 14.81 -12.45 -4.82
CA SER A 3 14.53 -11.11 -4.30
C SER A 3 14.85 -11.00 -2.80
N ARG A 4 15.53 -9.92 -2.42
CA ARG A 4 15.92 -9.64 -1.03
C ARG A 4 14.71 -9.46 -0.13
N LEU A 5 13.62 -8.87 -0.65
CA LEU A 5 12.39 -8.68 0.10
C LEU A 5 11.80 -9.99 0.60
N TYR A 6 11.89 -11.07 -0.17
CA TYR A 6 11.37 -12.38 0.27
C TYR A 6 12.32 -13.11 1.20
N SER A 7 13.63 -13.01 0.98
CA SER A 7 14.61 -13.63 1.91
C SER A 7 14.53 -13.08 3.34
N GLN A 8 13.93 -11.90 3.50
CA GLN A 8 13.75 -11.21 4.78
C GLN A 8 12.38 -11.46 5.43
N ALA A 9 11.50 -12.19 4.73
CA ALA A 9 10.13 -12.39 5.13
C ALA A 9 9.96 -13.82 5.64
N ASP A 10 9.45 -14.02 6.85
CA ASP A 10 9.31 -15.35 7.50
C ASP A 10 8.20 -16.24 6.87
N GLY A 11 7.92 -16.10 5.56
CA GLY A 11 6.86 -16.81 4.82
C GLY A 11 7.40 -17.80 3.78
N GLU A 12 6.50 -18.56 3.14
CA GLU A 12 6.88 -19.35 1.96
C GLU A 12 7.35 -18.41 0.85
N GLU A 13 8.52 -18.68 0.25
CA GLU A 13 9.00 -17.90 -0.88
C GLU A 13 7.99 -17.98 -2.03
N PRO A 14 7.42 -16.84 -2.49
CA PRO A 14 6.54 -16.89 -3.64
C PRO A 14 7.32 -17.31 -4.87
N ARG A 15 6.69 -18.18 -5.67
CA ARG A 15 7.20 -18.65 -6.95
C ARG A 15 6.33 -18.06 -8.04
N GLY A 16 6.93 -17.60 -9.13
CA GLY A 16 6.17 -17.13 -10.30
C GLY A 16 6.34 -15.64 -10.59
N ILE A 17 5.23 -14.99 -10.97
CA ILE A 17 5.27 -13.63 -11.56
C ILE A 17 5.57 -12.55 -10.51
N GLU A 18 5.13 -12.75 -9.26
CA GLU A 18 5.37 -11.90 -8.10
C GLU A 18 6.87 -11.81 -7.80
N ALA A 19 7.55 -12.97 -7.76
CA ALA A 19 8.99 -13.05 -7.54
C ALA A 19 9.77 -12.31 -8.62
N ARG A 20 9.45 -12.57 -9.89
CA ARG A 20 10.08 -11.90 -11.04
C ARG A 20 9.86 -10.40 -11.02
N PHE A 21 8.67 -9.95 -10.59
CA PHE A 21 8.35 -8.53 -10.49
C PHE A 21 9.14 -7.84 -9.38
N LEU A 22 9.24 -8.43 -8.19
CA LEU A 22 10.06 -7.86 -7.12
C LEU A 22 11.55 -7.85 -7.46
N GLU A 23 12.08 -8.92 -8.06
CA GLU A 23 13.47 -8.95 -8.55
C GLU A 23 13.74 -7.86 -9.60
N HIS A 24 12.77 -7.61 -10.48
CA HIS A 24 12.87 -6.53 -11.47
C HIS A 24 12.95 -5.17 -10.76
N ILE A 25 12.02 -4.88 -9.85
CA ILE A 25 11.97 -3.61 -9.12
C ILE A 25 13.24 -3.38 -8.27
N GLU A 26 13.73 -4.41 -7.58
CA GLU A 26 14.98 -4.34 -6.81
C GLU A 26 16.17 -3.95 -7.69
N ARG A 27 16.29 -4.59 -8.86
CA ARG A 27 17.38 -4.33 -9.81
C ARG A 27 17.30 -2.92 -10.39
N GLU A 28 16.11 -2.48 -10.79
CA GLU A 28 15.90 -1.14 -11.35
C GLU A 28 16.15 -0.05 -10.30
N GLY A 29 15.68 -0.23 -9.06
CA GLY A 29 15.92 0.72 -7.97
C GLY A 29 17.40 0.89 -7.65
N LEU A 30 18.14 -0.21 -7.63
CA LEU A 30 19.58 -0.18 -7.44
C LEU A 30 20.27 0.51 -8.63
N ARG A 31 19.89 0.17 -9.87
CA ARG A 31 20.52 0.70 -11.09
C ARG A 31 20.29 2.20 -11.28
N GLU A 32 19.05 2.65 -11.14
CA GLU A 32 18.63 4.01 -11.51
C GLU A 32 18.80 5.00 -10.35
N PHE A 33 18.64 4.55 -9.11
CA PHE A 33 18.56 5.45 -7.95
C PHE A 33 19.53 5.10 -6.83
N GLY A 34 20.29 4.00 -6.94
CA GLY A 34 21.20 3.54 -5.90
C GLY A 34 20.47 3.13 -4.61
N VAL A 35 19.20 2.71 -4.71
CA VAL A 35 18.39 2.32 -3.55
C VAL A 35 18.07 0.83 -3.57
N VAL A 36 17.96 0.25 -2.38
CA VAL A 36 17.57 -1.14 -2.18
C VAL A 36 16.37 -1.19 -1.23
N PRO A 37 15.31 -1.94 -1.58
CA PRO A 37 14.17 -2.10 -0.68
C PRO A 37 14.53 -3.08 0.45
N SER A 38 13.97 -2.85 1.62
CA SER A 38 14.15 -3.70 2.81
C SER A 38 12.88 -3.77 3.62
N LEU A 39 12.55 -4.98 4.10
CA LEU A 39 11.44 -5.16 5.03
C LEU A 39 11.77 -4.55 6.39
N THR A 40 10.79 -3.89 6.99
CA THR A 40 10.88 -3.33 8.34
C THR A 40 9.64 -3.70 9.16
N ASN A 41 9.86 -3.96 10.45
CA ASN A 41 8.84 -4.36 11.41
C ASN A 41 8.46 -3.16 12.30
N ASP A 42 7.20 -2.77 12.28
CA ASP A 42 6.86 -1.34 12.32
C ASP A 42 6.13 -0.90 13.59
N ARG A 43 6.82 -0.99 14.73
CA ARG A 43 6.47 -0.22 15.93
C ARG A 43 7.37 1.00 16.12
N GLN A 44 8.61 0.91 15.66
CA GLN A 44 9.60 1.97 15.83
C GLN A 44 9.39 3.12 14.84
N ARG A 45 9.08 2.82 13.57
CA ARG A 45 8.79 3.85 12.57
C ARG A 45 7.52 4.64 12.85
N LEU A 46 6.49 3.98 13.37
CA LEU A 46 5.29 4.68 13.87
C LEU A 46 5.65 5.69 14.95
N LYS A 47 6.52 5.29 15.89
CA LYS A 47 7.03 6.20 16.92
C LYS A 47 7.85 7.34 16.33
N GLU A 48 8.66 7.07 15.31
CA GLU A 48 9.44 8.10 14.62
C GLU A 48 8.55 9.08 13.84
N LEU A 49 7.54 8.59 13.11
CA LEU A 49 6.61 9.41 12.33
C LEU A 49 5.70 10.27 13.21
N HIS A 50 5.27 9.76 14.36
CA HIS A 50 4.36 10.45 15.27
C HIS A 50 5.05 11.13 16.46
N GLY A 51 6.39 11.06 16.57
CA GLY A 51 7.13 11.57 17.72
C GLY A 51 6.78 10.88 19.04
N GLY A 52 6.26 9.65 18.99
CA GLY A 52 5.71 8.88 20.11
C GLY A 52 4.74 7.80 19.66
N SER A 53 4.22 6.99 20.59
CA SER A 53 3.17 6.02 20.24
C SER A 53 1.95 6.77 19.66
N PRO A 54 1.46 6.40 18.46
CA PRO A 54 0.30 7.07 17.89
C PRO A 54 -0.89 7.01 18.84
N GLY A 55 -1.57 8.14 19.03
CA GLY A 55 -2.70 8.29 19.95
C GLY A 55 -4.02 7.71 19.44
N PHE A 56 -3.97 6.89 18.39
CA PHE A 56 -5.13 6.27 17.77
C PHE A 56 -4.82 4.80 17.48
N PRO A 57 -5.81 3.90 17.62
CA PRO A 57 -5.65 2.46 17.35
C PRO A 57 -5.63 2.17 15.84
N GLY A 58 -5.10 3.10 15.04
CA GLY A 58 -5.25 3.14 13.59
C GLY A 58 -4.81 1.86 12.90
N TRP A 59 -5.15 1.80 11.62
CA TRP A 59 -4.88 0.71 10.71
C TRP A 59 -3.38 0.58 10.49
N LEU A 60 -2.70 0.04 11.48
CA LEU A 60 -1.26 0.02 11.63
C LEU A 60 -0.85 -1.40 11.97
N PRO A 61 0.26 -1.90 11.39
CA PRO A 61 0.77 -3.19 11.77
C PRO A 61 1.36 -3.09 13.18
N THR A 62 0.89 -3.90 14.13
CA THR A 62 1.50 -3.89 15.47
C THR A 62 1.78 -5.29 15.98
N ALA A 63 2.93 -5.44 16.65
CA ALA A 63 3.37 -6.66 17.30
C ALA A 63 2.52 -7.09 18.52
N GLU A 64 1.54 -6.28 18.94
CA GLU A 64 0.77 -6.47 20.19
C GLU A 64 -0.75 -6.44 19.99
N GLY A 65 -1.25 -6.67 18.76
CA GLY A 65 -2.70 -6.85 18.49
C GLY A 65 -3.31 -5.95 17.42
N GLY A 66 -2.49 -5.37 16.53
CA GLY A 66 -2.95 -4.67 15.33
C GLY A 66 -3.13 -5.62 14.14
N ALA A 67 -3.41 -5.06 12.97
CA ALA A 67 -3.48 -5.82 11.73
C ALA A 67 -2.12 -6.47 11.42
N ALA A 68 -2.11 -7.65 10.78
CA ALA A 68 -0.86 -8.15 10.21
C ALA A 68 -0.43 -7.20 9.08
N GLY A 69 0.84 -6.84 8.98
CA GLY A 69 1.30 -5.93 7.94
C GLY A 69 2.81 -5.78 7.89
N PHE A 70 3.27 -5.06 6.87
CA PHE A 70 4.69 -4.79 6.65
C PHE A 70 4.91 -3.41 6.05
N TRP A 71 6.15 -2.94 6.15
CA TRP A 71 6.65 -1.80 5.41
C TRP A 71 7.90 -2.17 4.62
N VAL A 72 8.09 -1.45 3.52
CA VAL A 72 9.23 -1.55 2.61
C VAL A 72 9.93 -0.20 2.59
N ASP A 73 11.12 -0.17 3.18
CA ASP A 73 12.00 1.00 3.15
C ASP A 73 12.95 0.92 1.95
N TRP A 74 12.97 1.99 1.15
CA TRP A 74 13.92 2.20 0.07
C TRP A 74 15.14 2.96 0.59
N ARG A 75 16.26 2.25 0.76
CA ARG A 75 17.47 2.77 1.43
C ARG A 75 18.61 2.99 0.45
N ASP A 76 19.33 4.09 0.61
CA ASP A 76 20.59 4.34 -0.11
C ASP A 76 21.77 3.54 0.48
N ASP A 77 22.95 3.67 -0.13
CA ASP A 77 24.20 2.98 0.26
C ASP A 77 24.69 3.34 1.67
N SER A 78 24.29 4.51 2.19
CA SER A 78 24.54 4.93 3.57
C SER A 78 23.59 4.28 4.59
N GLY A 79 22.58 3.56 4.12
CA GLY A 79 21.52 2.97 4.93
C GLY A 79 20.38 3.92 5.27
N ARG A 80 20.36 5.12 4.68
CA ARG A 80 19.30 6.12 4.92
C ARG A 80 18.06 5.79 4.09
N THR A 81 16.90 5.73 4.76
CA THR A 81 15.61 5.56 4.08
C THR A 81 15.21 6.82 3.33
N ARG A 82 15.05 6.71 2.01
CA ARG A 82 14.62 7.79 1.09
C ARG A 82 13.12 7.79 0.83
N ALA A 83 12.52 6.61 0.81
CA ALA A 83 11.08 6.43 0.67
C ALA A 83 10.58 5.18 1.41
N THR A 84 9.28 5.13 1.68
CA THR A 84 8.64 3.96 2.29
C THR A 84 7.22 3.76 1.77
N GLY A 85 6.75 2.53 1.85
CA GLY A 85 5.37 2.13 1.55
C GLY A 85 5.07 0.78 2.20
N GLY A 86 3.80 0.40 2.33
CA GLY A 86 3.45 -0.83 3.04
C GLY A 86 2.06 -1.34 2.75
N ALA A 87 1.75 -2.51 3.31
CA ALA A 87 0.43 -3.11 3.24
C ALA A 87 0.02 -3.78 4.55
N LEU A 88 -1.29 -3.93 4.69
CA LEU A 88 -1.94 -4.48 5.87
C LEU A 88 -2.97 -5.51 5.47
N LEU A 89 -3.00 -6.63 6.18
CA LEU A 89 -3.97 -7.69 6.05
C LEU A 89 -5.02 -7.60 7.15
N TYR A 90 -6.28 -7.64 6.74
CA TYR A 90 -7.44 -7.74 7.62
C TYR A 90 -8.32 -8.90 7.22
N SER A 91 -9.12 -9.40 8.16
CA SER A 91 -10.32 -10.16 7.82
C SER A 91 -11.52 -9.28 8.09
N THR A 92 -12.33 -9.00 7.07
CA THR A 92 -13.58 -8.24 7.23
C THR A 92 -14.71 -9.11 7.79
N ALA A 93 -14.60 -10.43 7.70
CA ALA A 93 -15.65 -11.35 8.13
C ALA A 93 -15.90 -11.28 9.65
N PRO A 94 -17.18 -11.33 10.10
CA PRO A 94 -18.37 -11.65 9.31
C PRO A 94 -18.95 -10.47 8.52
N ALA A 95 -18.50 -9.24 8.76
CA ALA A 95 -18.94 -8.05 8.04
C ALA A 95 -18.44 -8.03 6.58
N ASP A 96 -19.01 -7.16 5.74
CA ASP A 96 -18.35 -6.77 4.49
C ASP A 96 -17.37 -5.62 4.69
N LEU A 97 -16.59 -5.32 3.65
CA LEU A 97 -15.58 -4.25 3.70
C LEU A 97 -16.20 -2.87 3.98
N CYS A 98 -17.44 -2.62 3.52
CA CYS A 98 -18.09 -1.34 3.73
C CYS A 98 -18.45 -1.15 5.21
N GLU A 99 -19.11 -2.15 5.79
CA GLU A 99 -19.41 -2.23 7.22
C GLU A 99 -18.12 -2.15 8.05
N PHE A 100 -17.10 -2.93 7.69
CA PHE A 100 -15.83 -2.95 8.40
C PHE A 100 -15.15 -1.57 8.45
N VAL A 101 -15.10 -0.83 7.34
CA VAL A 101 -14.48 0.51 7.31
C VAL A 101 -15.34 1.54 8.02
N ASN A 102 -16.65 1.57 7.76
CA ASN A 102 -17.54 2.60 8.28
C ASN A 102 -17.87 2.40 9.76
N ASP A 103 -18.14 1.18 10.21
CA ASP A 103 -18.57 0.92 11.59
C ASP A 103 -17.38 0.90 12.54
N ALA A 104 -16.21 0.47 12.07
CA ALA A 104 -14.98 0.49 12.87
C ALA A 104 -14.28 1.87 12.89
N HIS A 105 -14.87 2.90 12.27
CA HIS A 105 -14.28 4.23 12.15
C HIS A 105 -12.85 4.18 11.59
N GLY A 106 -12.69 3.53 10.44
CA GLY A 106 -11.38 3.20 9.94
C GLY A 106 -10.52 4.45 9.71
N MET A 107 -9.21 4.37 10.02
CA MET A 107 -8.29 5.50 9.94
C MET A 107 -7.11 5.20 9.03
N ASP A 108 -6.65 6.19 8.26
CA ASP A 108 -5.36 6.07 7.57
C ASP A 108 -4.17 6.20 8.54
N ALA A 109 -2.96 6.01 8.04
CA ALA A 109 -1.73 6.12 8.84
C ALA A 109 -1.49 7.53 9.41
N ALA A 110 -2.17 8.56 8.90
CA ALA A 110 -2.10 9.92 9.42
C ALA A 110 -3.21 10.22 10.45
N GLY A 111 -4.06 9.22 10.78
CA GLY A 111 -5.15 9.38 11.74
C GLY A 111 -6.39 10.04 11.14
N HIS A 112 -6.52 10.09 9.81
CA HIS A 112 -7.74 10.58 9.16
C HIS A 112 -8.77 9.48 9.09
N GLU A 113 -10.00 9.76 9.54
CA GLU A 113 -11.10 8.81 9.43
C GLU A 113 -11.57 8.67 7.98
N ILE A 114 -11.74 7.44 7.53
CA ILE A 114 -12.13 7.06 6.17
C ILE A 114 -13.59 6.62 6.19
N ARG A 115 -14.37 7.16 5.27
CA ARG A 115 -15.75 6.76 5.03
C ARG A 115 -15.95 6.36 3.58
N LEU A 116 -16.66 5.25 3.38
CA LEU A 116 -17.08 4.76 2.07
C LEU A 116 -18.55 5.11 1.85
N GLU A 117 -18.83 5.82 0.76
CA GLU A 117 -20.15 6.27 0.34
C GLU A 117 -20.35 5.97 -1.16
N GLY A 118 -21.57 6.17 -1.66
CA GLY A 118 -21.86 6.12 -3.09
C GLY A 118 -21.42 4.81 -3.76
N ASP A 119 -20.59 4.92 -4.80
CA ASP A 119 -20.14 3.79 -5.61
C ASP A 119 -19.10 2.96 -4.84
N ALA A 120 -18.21 3.62 -4.09
CA ALA A 120 -17.21 2.97 -3.24
C ALA A 120 -17.88 2.07 -2.18
N ALA A 121 -18.96 2.54 -1.53
CA ALA A 121 -19.73 1.73 -0.58
C ALA A 121 -20.34 0.49 -1.25
N ARG A 122 -20.91 0.64 -2.45
CA ARG A 122 -21.54 -0.48 -3.17
C ARG A 122 -20.53 -1.55 -3.60
N GLU A 123 -19.34 -1.15 -4.04
CA GLU A 123 -18.30 -2.10 -4.40
C GLU A 123 -17.68 -2.77 -3.16
N ALA A 124 -17.46 -2.02 -2.08
CA ALA A 124 -16.97 -2.58 -0.82
C ALA A 124 -17.94 -3.59 -0.19
N ALA A 125 -19.25 -3.36 -0.28
CA ALA A 125 -20.26 -4.27 0.28
C ALA A 125 -20.25 -5.70 -0.32
N ARG A 126 -19.58 -5.89 -1.47
CA ARG A 126 -19.43 -7.19 -2.13
C ARG A 126 -18.24 -8.00 -1.61
N ILE A 127 -17.38 -7.41 -0.80
CA ILE A 127 -16.09 -7.98 -0.42
C ILE A 127 -16.17 -8.46 1.03
N ARG A 128 -15.95 -9.77 1.23
CA ARG A 128 -15.94 -10.42 2.55
C ARG A 128 -14.71 -11.32 2.67
N GLY A 129 -14.15 -11.40 3.88
CA GLY A 129 -13.01 -12.28 4.19
C GLY A 129 -11.67 -11.53 4.22
N PRO A 130 -10.55 -12.22 3.96
CA PRO A 130 -9.22 -11.61 3.99
C PRO A 130 -9.07 -10.52 2.92
N VAL A 131 -8.60 -9.34 3.30
CA VAL A 131 -8.36 -8.20 2.40
C VAL A 131 -7.01 -7.59 2.70
N VAL A 132 -6.30 -7.20 1.64
CA VAL A 132 -5.02 -6.50 1.76
C VAL A 132 -5.19 -5.04 1.40
N PHE A 133 -5.03 -4.16 2.37
CA PHE A 133 -4.95 -2.72 2.15
C PHE A 133 -3.53 -2.35 1.78
N SER A 134 -3.33 -1.98 0.53
CA SER A 134 -2.05 -1.46 0.04
C SER A 134 -2.01 0.04 0.22
N GLY A 135 -1.09 0.50 1.07
CA GLY A 135 -0.86 1.90 1.37
C GLY A 135 -0.12 2.65 0.27
N ASN A 136 -0.07 3.98 0.44
CA ASN A 136 0.58 4.91 -0.48
C ASN A 136 2.07 5.11 -0.16
N LEU A 137 2.81 5.58 -1.15
CA LEU A 137 4.21 5.95 -1.06
C LEU A 137 4.40 7.22 -0.22
N ALA A 138 5.35 7.20 0.72
CA ALA A 138 5.91 8.38 1.35
C ALA A 138 7.36 8.58 0.91
N VAL A 139 7.68 9.79 0.43
CA VAL A 139 9.05 10.20 0.03
C VAL A 139 9.51 11.31 0.96
N PHE A 140 10.65 11.12 1.61
CA PHE A 140 11.09 11.98 2.70
C PHE A 140 11.83 13.22 2.21
N ASP A 141 12.76 13.07 1.27
CA ASP A 141 13.58 14.17 0.78
C ASP A 141 12.87 14.96 -0.35
N PRO A 142 12.80 16.31 -0.28
CA PRO A 142 12.32 17.13 -1.39
C PRO A 142 13.04 16.90 -2.73
N ALA A 143 14.32 16.54 -2.72
CA ALA A 143 15.07 16.21 -3.94
C ALA A 143 14.50 14.96 -4.63
N ASP A 144 14.01 14.00 -3.84
CA ASP A 144 13.48 12.72 -4.31
C ASP A 144 12.04 12.82 -4.82
N ARG A 145 11.33 13.87 -4.42
CA ARG A 145 9.98 14.19 -4.91
C ARG A 145 10.02 14.69 -6.36
N GLY A 146 11.17 15.25 -6.79
CA GLY A 146 11.40 15.72 -8.16
C GLY A 146 10.57 16.96 -8.51
N LYS A 147 11.18 18.16 -8.52
CA LYS A 147 10.51 19.37 -9.02
C LYS A 147 10.29 19.37 -10.55
N ASP A 148 11.00 18.49 -11.26
CA ASP A 148 11.08 18.35 -12.72
C ASP A 148 10.51 17.02 -13.23
N GLY A 149 9.97 16.17 -12.34
CA GLY A 149 9.46 14.86 -12.72
C GLY A 149 10.55 13.87 -13.16
N SER A 150 11.75 13.90 -12.57
CA SER A 150 12.78 12.85 -12.75
C SER A 150 13.11 12.07 -11.46
N GLY A 151 12.60 12.51 -10.31
CA GLY A 151 12.94 11.95 -9.00
C GLY A 151 12.37 10.56 -8.70
N LEU A 152 12.93 9.93 -7.66
CA LEU A 152 12.54 8.62 -7.11
C LEU A 152 11.02 8.48 -6.94
N SER A 153 10.32 9.56 -6.56
CA SER A 153 8.86 9.56 -6.40
C SER A 153 8.12 9.23 -7.69
N LYS A 154 8.58 9.67 -8.87
CA LYS A 154 7.89 9.40 -10.14
C LYS A 154 7.99 7.93 -10.52
N TRP A 155 9.11 7.28 -10.20
CA TRP A 155 9.30 5.86 -10.42
C TRP A 155 8.55 5.02 -9.39
N LEU A 156 8.67 5.37 -8.10
CA LEU A 156 8.04 4.62 -7.01
C LEU A 156 6.53 4.75 -6.98
N LEU A 157 5.96 5.92 -7.28
CA LEU A 157 4.51 6.16 -7.17
C LEU A 157 3.68 5.11 -7.94
N PRO A 158 3.92 4.85 -9.24
CA PRO A 158 3.14 3.87 -9.99
C PRO A 158 3.37 2.41 -9.56
N ILE A 159 4.54 2.08 -9.02
CA ILE A 159 4.89 0.68 -8.69
C ILE A 159 4.62 0.31 -7.24
N THR A 160 4.69 1.25 -6.30
CA THR A 160 4.70 0.97 -4.85
C THR A 160 3.52 0.14 -4.42
N PRO A 161 2.27 0.50 -4.75
CA PRO A 161 1.19 -0.29 -4.21
C PRO A 161 1.07 -1.64 -4.97
N LEU A 162 1.57 -1.77 -6.21
CA LEU A 162 1.61 -3.06 -6.94
C LEU A 162 2.67 -4.00 -6.33
N MET A 163 3.83 -3.44 -5.97
CA MET A 163 4.89 -4.10 -5.22
C MET A 163 4.37 -4.60 -3.86
N ASN A 164 3.66 -3.74 -3.12
CA ASN A 164 3.06 -4.10 -1.85
C ASN A 164 2.07 -5.28 -2.00
N LYS A 165 1.25 -5.30 -3.05
CA LYS A 165 0.33 -6.41 -3.31
C LYS A 165 1.05 -7.70 -3.66
N ALA A 166 2.09 -7.65 -4.51
CA ALA A 166 2.90 -8.82 -4.85
C ALA A 166 3.56 -9.42 -3.60
N LEU A 167 4.15 -8.56 -2.76
CA LEU A 167 4.78 -8.98 -1.51
C LEU A 167 3.75 -9.55 -0.52
N ALA A 168 2.60 -8.89 -0.35
CA ALA A 168 1.50 -9.39 0.48
C ALA A 168 0.99 -10.75 0.01
N ASN A 169 0.85 -10.97 -1.30
CA ASN A 169 0.45 -12.26 -1.87
C ASN A 169 1.45 -13.36 -1.50
N GLY A 170 2.75 -13.05 -1.56
CA GLY A 170 3.79 -13.98 -1.15
C GLY A 170 3.78 -14.30 0.35
N LEU A 171 3.46 -13.31 1.19
CA LEU A 171 3.48 -13.46 2.64
C LEU A 171 2.25 -14.17 3.21
N TRP A 172 1.08 -13.89 2.64
CA TRP A 172 -0.21 -14.26 3.23
C TRP A 172 -1.10 -15.07 2.30
N GLY A 173 -0.64 -15.37 1.09
CA GLY A 173 -1.43 -16.02 0.05
C GLY A 173 -2.44 -15.07 -0.59
N GLU A 174 -3.39 -15.65 -1.34
CA GLU A 174 -4.39 -14.91 -2.11
C GLU A 174 -5.56 -14.44 -1.21
N PRO A 175 -5.72 -13.13 -0.95
CA PRO A 175 -6.86 -12.60 -0.23
C PRO A 175 -8.12 -12.57 -1.12
N ALA A 176 -9.28 -12.30 -0.52
CA ALA A 176 -10.51 -12.05 -1.27
C ALA A 176 -10.40 -10.80 -2.16
N ALA A 177 -9.68 -9.77 -1.70
CA ALA A 177 -9.40 -8.58 -2.49
C ALA A 177 -8.14 -7.84 -2.02
N TYR A 178 -7.52 -7.14 -2.97
CA TYR A 178 -6.54 -6.09 -2.73
C TYR A 178 -7.23 -4.74 -2.85
N VAL A 179 -7.09 -3.91 -1.82
CA VAL A 179 -7.73 -2.61 -1.67
C VAL A 179 -6.68 -1.51 -1.71
N THR A 180 -6.98 -0.42 -2.41
CA THR A 180 -6.17 0.80 -2.40
C THR A 180 -7.10 1.99 -2.33
N ILE A 181 -6.82 2.91 -1.42
CA ILE A 181 -7.64 4.10 -1.24
C ILE A 181 -6.86 5.30 -1.79
N LEU A 182 -7.46 5.96 -2.78
CA LEU A 182 -6.79 6.92 -3.65
C LEU A 182 -7.47 8.27 -3.53
N ARG A 183 -6.72 9.34 -3.28
CA ARG A 183 -7.27 10.70 -3.40
C ARG A 183 -7.48 11.04 -4.87
N ASP A 184 -8.44 11.91 -5.18
CA ASP A 184 -8.74 12.29 -6.56
C ASP A 184 -7.50 12.76 -7.34
N VAL A 185 -6.65 13.56 -6.69
CA VAL A 185 -5.40 14.07 -7.27
C VAL A 185 -4.37 12.98 -7.62
N GLN A 186 -4.56 11.75 -7.13
CA GLN A 186 -3.65 10.62 -7.38
C GLN A 186 -4.16 9.69 -8.48
N VAL A 187 -5.42 9.83 -8.91
CA VAL A 187 -6.07 8.90 -9.86
C VAL A 187 -5.31 8.85 -11.17
N ASP A 188 -5.05 10.00 -11.80
CA ASP A 188 -4.39 10.07 -13.11
C ASP A 188 -2.96 9.52 -13.09
N HIS A 189 -2.28 9.61 -11.95
CA HIS A 189 -0.92 9.11 -11.78
C HIS A 189 -0.87 7.59 -11.61
N LEU A 190 -1.92 6.99 -11.05
CA LEU A 190 -1.90 5.58 -10.63
C LEU A 190 -2.71 4.69 -11.58
N GLN A 191 -3.81 5.18 -12.15
CA GLN A 191 -4.75 4.40 -12.96
C GLN A 191 -4.12 3.70 -14.19
N PRO A 192 -3.20 4.33 -14.96
CA PRO A 192 -2.58 3.68 -16.13
C PRO A 192 -1.70 2.46 -15.78
N HIS A 193 -1.04 2.50 -14.61
CA HIS A 193 -0.08 1.48 -14.17
C HIS A 193 -0.74 0.41 -13.30
N TYR A 194 -1.80 0.80 -12.61
CA TYR A 194 -2.52 -0.09 -11.74
C TYR A 194 -3.44 -1.06 -12.47
N ARG A 195 -3.94 -0.69 -13.66
CA ARG A 195 -5.11 -1.36 -14.29
C ARG A 195 -6.11 -1.77 -13.20
N LEU A 196 -6.57 -0.80 -12.41
CA LEU A 196 -7.65 -1.04 -11.45
C LEU A 196 -8.90 -1.35 -12.29
N PRO A 197 -9.36 -2.61 -12.32
CA PRO A 197 -10.59 -2.94 -13.04
C PRO A 197 -11.78 -2.21 -12.41
N THR A 198 -11.69 -1.98 -11.09
CA THR A 198 -12.66 -1.24 -10.31
C THR A 198 -11.98 -0.04 -9.66
N LEU A 199 -12.38 1.16 -10.07
CA LEU A 199 -12.07 2.43 -9.43
C LEU A 199 -13.40 3.14 -9.15
N ALA A 200 -13.87 3.06 -7.91
CA ALA A 200 -15.19 3.53 -7.51
C ALA A 200 -15.08 4.82 -6.70
N ALA A 201 -15.73 5.90 -7.15
CA ALA A 201 -15.78 7.17 -6.43
C ALA A 201 -16.61 7.06 -5.15
N GLY A 202 -16.31 7.91 -4.16
CA GLY A 202 -17.09 8.00 -2.92
C GLY A 202 -16.31 7.64 -1.65
N VAL A 203 -14.98 7.76 -1.68
CA VAL A 203 -14.20 7.76 -0.44
C VAL A 203 -14.15 9.18 0.11
N ARG A 204 -14.37 9.33 1.42
CA ARG A 204 -14.18 10.58 2.15
C ARG A 204 -13.15 10.40 3.25
N TRP A 205 -12.21 11.34 3.35
CA TRP A 205 -11.33 11.47 4.51
C TRP A 205 -11.76 12.66 5.36
N GLN A 206 -12.03 12.41 6.63
CA GLN A 206 -12.16 13.45 7.63
C GLN A 206 -10.79 13.71 8.25
N VAL A 207 -10.26 14.90 7.95
CA VAL A 207 -8.99 15.37 8.49
C VAL A 207 -9.28 16.24 9.73
N PRO A 208 -8.67 15.96 10.90
CA PRO A 208 -8.84 16.80 12.07
C PRO A 208 -8.53 18.27 11.76
N GLY A 209 -9.49 19.15 12.05
CA GLY A 209 -9.37 20.60 11.83
C GLY A 209 -9.66 21.08 10.40
N GLN A 210 -10.01 20.20 9.46
CA GLN A 210 -10.57 20.61 8.16
C GLN A 210 -12.11 20.59 8.20
N GLN A 211 -12.72 21.62 7.62
CA GLN A 211 -14.18 21.72 7.52
C GLN A 211 -14.74 20.79 6.43
N ASP A 212 -14.05 20.70 5.29
CA ASP A 212 -14.46 19.89 4.16
C ASP A 212 -13.67 18.57 4.10
N PRO A 213 -14.34 17.44 3.83
CA PRO A 213 -13.68 16.17 3.64
C PRO A 213 -12.87 16.17 2.33
N VAL A 214 -11.74 15.46 2.34
CA VAL A 214 -11.02 15.16 1.09
C VAL A 214 -11.73 14.00 0.38
N LEU A 215 -11.92 14.12 -0.93
CA LEU A 215 -12.59 13.12 -1.75
C LEU A 215 -11.60 12.18 -2.45
N GLY A 216 -12.08 10.98 -2.75
CA GLY A 216 -11.32 9.97 -3.46
C GLY A 216 -12.11 8.77 -3.93
N HIS A 217 -11.32 7.75 -4.26
CA HIS A 217 -11.74 6.54 -4.92
C HIS A 217 -11.26 5.29 -4.19
N LEU A 218 -12.09 4.26 -4.22
CA LEU A 218 -11.78 2.91 -3.81
C LEU A 218 -11.29 2.12 -5.03
N GLY A 219 -10.02 1.73 -5.02
CA GLY A 219 -9.43 0.79 -5.96
C GLY A 219 -9.52 -0.64 -5.44
N VAL A 220 -10.10 -1.55 -6.24
CA VAL A 220 -10.22 -2.97 -5.89
C VAL A 220 -9.59 -3.84 -6.98
N GLN A 221 -8.80 -4.84 -6.56
CA GLN A 221 -8.25 -5.87 -7.45
C GLN A 221 -8.45 -7.26 -6.84
N SER A 222 -8.76 -8.23 -7.69
CA SER A 222 -8.71 -9.65 -7.32
C SER A 222 -7.29 -10.20 -7.54
N PRO A 223 -6.98 -11.42 -7.03
CA PRO A 223 -5.73 -12.11 -7.33
C PRO A 223 -5.44 -12.25 -8.84
N ASP A 224 -6.46 -12.53 -9.65
CA ASP A 224 -6.31 -12.60 -11.11
C ASP A 224 -5.89 -11.27 -11.72
N HIS A 225 -6.53 -10.18 -11.30
CA HIS A 225 -6.20 -8.85 -11.77
C HIS A 225 -4.78 -8.43 -11.33
N LEU A 226 -4.35 -8.81 -10.12
CA LEU A 226 -2.97 -8.62 -9.68
C LEU A 226 -2.01 -9.31 -10.64
N ARG A 227 -2.20 -10.61 -10.92
CA ARG A 227 -1.31 -11.37 -11.82
C ARG A 227 -1.26 -10.78 -13.23
N GLN A 228 -2.38 -10.31 -13.76
CA GLN A 228 -2.42 -9.61 -15.04
C GLN A 228 -1.61 -8.30 -15.02
N ALA A 229 -1.76 -7.50 -13.95
CA ALA A 229 -1.01 -6.26 -13.79
C ALA A 229 0.51 -6.51 -13.66
N LEU A 230 0.92 -7.52 -12.88
CA LEU A 230 2.32 -7.91 -12.73
C LEU A 230 2.93 -8.40 -14.05
N THR A 231 2.16 -9.17 -14.82
CA THR A 231 2.60 -9.62 -16.15
C THR A 231 2.77 -8.43 -17.09
N ALA A 232 1.80 -7.52 -17.13
CA ALA A 232 1.87 -6.33 -17.98
C ALA A 232 3.02 -5.40 -17.60
N ALA A 233 3.40 -5.33 -16.32
CA ALA A 233 4.52 -4.51 -15.86
C ALA A 233 5.91 -5.11 -16.18
N LEU A 234 5.97 -6.39 -16.55
CA LEU A 234 7.20 -7.10 -16.91
C LEU A 234 7.42 -7.29 -18.41
N CYS A 235 6.42 -6.95 -19.24
CA CYS A 235 6.46 -7.03 -20.70
C CYS A 235 6.74 -5.65 -21.32
#